data_AF-A0A1A8HMU4-F1
#
_entry.id   AF-A0A1A8HMU4-F1
#
_cell.length_a   1.000
_cell.length_b   1.000
_cell.length_c   1.000
_cell.angle_alpha   90.00
_cell.angle_beta   90.00
_cell.angle_gamma   90.00
#
_symmetry.space_group_name_H-M   'P 1'
#
loop_
_entity.id
_entity.type
_entity.pdbx_description
1 polymer ?
#
loop_
_entity_poly.entity_id
_entity_poly.type
_entity_poly.pdbx_seq_one_letter_code
_entity_poly.pdbx_strand_id
1 'polypeptide(L)'
;MIHFKNCTPIPALLVCCTATLFILCIGETHNLINYVSFINYLSYGVTIAGLLYYRRRKPNIYRPIKVNLLVPVSYLLFWALLLGFSLYSEPVVCGVGLVIMLTGVPVYFLGVYWKEKPKCIYDFIACATSVGQKLCYVVFPQIDPTETDDPSEWTDQSSDRSSFFANS
;
A
#
# COMPACT_ATOMS: atom_id res chain seq x y z
N MET A 1 -15.38 3.81 1.45
CA MET A 1 -16.16 5.04 1.66
C MET A 1 -16.38 5.65 0.28
N ILE A 2 -17.51 5.34 -0.36
CA ILE A 2 -17.76 5.63 -1.78
C ILE A 2 -19.05 6.46 -1.86
N HIS A 3 -19.01 7.59 -2.58
CA HIS A 3 -20.18 8.42 -2.82
C HIS A 3 -21.13 7.69 -3.80
N PHE A 4 -22.40 7.49 -3.41
CA PHE A 4 -23.39 6.64 -4.10
C PHE A 4 -23.66 7.01 -5.57
N LYS A 5 -23.32 8.24 -5.99
CA LYS A 5 -23.63 8.75 -7.33
C LYS A 5 -22.42 8.90 -8.27
N ASN A 6 -21.20 9.06 -7.72
CA ASN A 6 -20.02 9.41 -8.52
C ASN A 6 -18.81 8.50 -8.28
N CYS A 7 -18.90 7.50 -7.40
CA CYS A 7 -17.82 6.56 -7.10
C CYS A 7 -16.45 7.20 -6.77
N THR A 8 -16.42 8.46 -6.32
CA THR A 8 -15.18 9.17 -5.98
C THR A 8 -14.88 9.10 -4.48
N PRO A 9 -13.64 8.80 -4.07
CA PRO A 9 -13.22 8.82 -2.67
C PRO A 9 -12.94 10.26 -2.21
N ILE A 10 -14.00 11.08 -2.08
CA ILE A 10 -13.95 12.49 -1.68
C ILE A 10 -13.08 12.74 -0.42
N PRO A 11 -13.22 12.00 0.70
CA PRO A 11 -12.42 12.27 1.89
C PRO A 11 -10.92 11.99 1.67
N ALA A 12 -10.57 10.99 0.85
CA ALA A 12 -9.17 10.72 0.52
C ALA A 12 -8.57 11.84 -0.33
N LEU A 13 -9.31 12.36 -1.30
CA LEU A 13 -8.88 13.48 -2.13
C LEU A 13 -8.68 14.76 -1.32
N LEU A 14 -9.57 15.06 -0.36
CA LEU A 14 -9.41 16.22 0.53
C LEU A 14 -8.14 16.11 1.38
N VAL A 15 -7.90 14.95 2.02
CA VAL A 15 -6.69 14.75 2.82
C VAL A 15 -5.43 14.88 1.96
N CYS A 16 -5.42 14.28 0.76
CA CYS A 16 -4.31 14.42 -0.18
C CYS A 16 -4.10 15.87 -0.63
N CYS A 17 -5.17 16.63 -0.87
CA CYS A 17 -5.10 18.04 -1.26
C CYS A 17 -4.52 18.90 -0.12
N THR A 18 -5.04 18.75 1.10
CA THR A 18 -4.54 19.48 2.27
C THR A 18 -3.08 19.14 2.57
N ALA A 19 -2.69 17.86 2.48
CA ALA A 19 -1.30 17.45 2.66
C ALA A 19 -0.39 18.06 1.58
N THR A 20 -0.81 18.05 0.32
CA THR A 20 -0.07 18.66 -0.80
C THR A 20 0.14 20.16 -0.58
N LEU A 21 -0.91 20.89 -0.19
CA LEU A 21 -0.80 22.33 0.12
C LEU A 21 0.16 22.59 1.29
N PHE A 22 0.09 21.79 2.35
CA PHE A 22 0.97 21.94 3.50
C PHE A 22 2.44 21.73 3.14
N ILE A 23 2.73 20.67 2.37
CA ILE A 23 4.08 20.37 1.87
C ILE A 23 4.59 21.48 0.95
N LEU A 24 3.72 22.02 0.09
CA LEU A 24 4.03 23.12 -0.81
C LEU A 24 4.36 24.42 -0.06
N CYS A 25 3.67 24.71 1.05
CA CYS A 25 3.90 25.92 1.85
C CYS A 25 5.21 25.87 2.64
N ILE A 26 5.72 24.68 2.97
CA ILE A 26 6.89 24.49 3.85
C ILE A 26 8.17 24.21 3.05
N GLY A 27 8.06 23.52 1.91
CA GLY A 27 9.21 23.01 1.18
C GLY A 27 9.66 23.88 0.01
N GLU A 28 10.96 24.17 -0.04
CA GLU A 28 11.64 24.58 -1.28
C GLU A 28 11.56 23.47 -2.33
N THR A 29 11.24 23.82 -3.58
CA THR A 29 10.92 22.85 -4.65
C THR A 29 12.07 21.88 -4.93
N HIS A 30 13.31 22.37 -4.95
CA HIS A 30 14.51 21.56 -5.16
C HIS A 30 14.78 20.57 -4.02
N ASN A 31 14.55 20.97 -2.78
CA ASN A 31 14.73 20.04 -1.65
C ASN A 31 13.58 19.03 -1.62
N LEU A 32 12.35 19.46 -1.90
CA LEU A 32 11.17 18.62 -1.91
C LEU A 32 11.28 17.47 -2.91
N ILE A 33 11.77 17.74 -4.13
CA ILE A 33 11.96 16.69 -5.13
C ILE A 33 13.03 15.67 -4.70
N ASN A 34 14.10 16.11 -4.03
CA ASN A 34 15.12 15.22 -3.49
C ASN A 34 14.55 14.35 -2.35
N TYR A 35 13.75 14.92 -1.44
CA TYR A 35 13.07 14.17 -0.38
C TYR A 35 12.17 13.06 -0.93
N VAL A 36 11.28 13.41 -1.88
CA VAL A 36 10.32 12.45 -2.45
C VAL A 36 11.05 11.37 -3.25
N SER A 37 12.04 11.76 -4.06
CA SER A 37 12.81 10.81 -4.87
C SER A 37 13.56 9.83 -3.98
N PHE A 38 14.24 10.31 -2.94
CA PHE A 38 14.96 9.45 -2.00
C PHE A 38 14.04 8.40 -1.34
N ILE A 39 12.90 8.82 -0.78
CA ILE A 39 11.94 7.91 -0.14
C ILE A 39 11.40 6.89 -1.16
N ASN A 40 11.12 7.33 -2.39
CA ASN A 40 10.62 6.45 -3.44
C ASN A 40 11.65 5.38 -3.83
N TYR A 41 12.90 5.78 -4.08
CA TYR A 41 14.00 4.85 -4.32
C TYR A 41 14.21 3.90 -3.14
N LEU A 42 14.04 4.40 -1.91
CA LEU A 42 14.12 3.58 -0.72
C LEU A 42 13.05 2.48 -0.72
N SER A 43 11.80 2.87 -0.96
CA SER A 43 10.64 1.97 -1.03
C SER A 43 10.79 0.90 -2.12
N TYR A 44 11.30 1.26 -3.29
CA TYR A 44 11.56 0.29 -4.37
C TYR A 44 12.58 -0.77 -3.96
N GLY A 45 13.68 -0.37 -3.31
CA GLY A 45 14.67 -1.33 -2.82
C GLY A 45 14.13 -2.25 -1.73
N VAL A 46 13.37 -1.70 -0.77
CA VAL A 46 12.71 -2.50 0.27
C VAL A 46 11.70 -3.47 -0.33
N THR A 47 10.94 -3.05 -1.34
CA THR A 47 9.97 -3.90 -2.04
C THR A 47 10.67 -5.07 -2.76
N ILE A 48 11.77 -4.80 -3.47
CA ILE A 48 12.54 -5.82 -4.18
C ILE A 48 13.25 -6.76 -3.19
N ALA A 49 13.81 -6.22 -2.10
CA ALA A 49 14.40 -6.99 -1.02
C ALA A 49 13.35 -7.88 -0.34
N GLY A 50 12.15 -7.35 -0.08
CA GLY A 50 11.01 -8.09 0.46
C GLY A 50 10.55 -9.21 -0.47
N LEU A 51 10.50 -8.95 -1.78
CA LEU A 51 10.19 -9.97 -2.78
C LEU A 51 11.25 -11.09 -2.81
N LEU A 52 12.53 -10.74 -2.72
CA LEU A 52 13.64 -11.69 -2.65
C LEU A 52 13.61 -12.52 -1.35
N TYR A 53 13.34 -11.87 -0.22
CA TYR A 53 13.15 -12.52 1.07
C TYR A 53 11.96 -13.50 1.04
N TYR A 54 10.84 -13.08 0.46
CA TYR A 54 9.65 -13.94 0.31
C TYR A 54 9.93 -15.14 -0.59
N ARG A 55 10.71 -14.97 -1.66
CA ARG A 55 11.19 -16.08 -2.51
C ARG A 55 12.02 -17.09 -1.74
N ARG A 56 12.86 -16.65 -0.79
CA ARG A 56 13.65 -17.54 0.08
C ARG A 56 12.78 -18.29 1.09
N ARG A 57 11.81 -17.60 1.71
CA ARG A 57 10.99 -18.17 2.80
C ARG A 57 9.86 -19.09 2.33
N LYS A 58 9.25 -18.80 1.17
CA LYS A 58 8.14 -19.60 0.61
C LYS A 58 8.45 -20.02 -0.83
N PRO A 59 9.31 -21.04 -1.03
CA PRO A 59 9.66 -21.54 -2.35
C PRO A 59 8.53 -22.36 -3.01
N ASN A 60 7.61 -22.93 -2.22
CA ASN A 60 6.60 -23.89 -2.68
C ASN A 60 5.28 -23.26 -3.18
N ILE A 61 5.33 -22.03 -3.69
CA ILE A 61 4.15 -21.36 -4.28
C ILE A 61 4.23 -21.51 -5.80
N TYR A 62 3.14 -21.92 -6.45
CA TYR A 62 3.04 -21.99 -7.91
C TYR A 62 3.33 -20.60 -8.51
N ARG A 63 4.40 -20.47 -9.30
CA ARG A 63 4.79 -19.23 -9.97
C ARG A 63 4.65 -19.40 -11.48
N PRO A 64 3.71 -18.69 -12.14
CA PRO A 64 3.52 -18.78 -13.59
C PRO A 64 4.68 -18.15 -14.40
N ILE A 65 5.48 -17.28 -13.78
CA ILE A 65 6.62 -16.59 -14.43
C ILE A 65 7.90 -16.85 -13.64
N LYS A 66 8.86 -17.55 -14.28
CA LYS A 66 10.17 -17.87 -13.72
C LYS A 66 11.20 -16.85 -14.20
N VAL A 67 11.60 -15.95 -13.31
CA VAL A 67 12.72 -15.01 -13.55
C VAL A 67 13.97 -15.50 -12.85
N ASN A 68 15.13 -15.30 -13.49
CA ASN A 68 16.40 -15.73 -12.94
C ASN A 68 16.74 -14.93 -11.66
N LEU A 69 17.09 -15.63 -10.57
CA LEU A 69 17.33 -15.02 -9.25
C LEU A 69 18.58 -14.12 -9.20
N LEU A 70 19.48 -14.23 -10.19
CA LEU A 70 20.66 -13.38 -10.28
C LEU A 70 20.31 -11.91 -10.51
N VAL A 71 19.26 -11.62 -11.29
CA VAL A 71 18.84 -10.26 -11.64
C VAL A 71 18.41 -9.44 -10.40
N PRO A 72 17.49 -9.92 -9.53
CA PRO A 72 17.12 -9.17 -8.33
C PRO A 72 18.26 -9.07 -7.32
N VAL A 73 19.17 -10.05 -7.26
CA VAL A 73 20.31 -10.01 -6.34
C VAL A 73 21.34 -8.97 -6.77
N SER A 74 21.69 -8.91 -8.05
CA SER A 74 22.62 -7.89 -8.56
C SER A 74 22.03 -6.48 -8.45
N TYR A 75 20.73 -6.33 -8.71
CA TYR A 75 20.01 -5.07 -8.53
C TYR A 75 20.04 -4.61 -7.06
N LEU A 76 19.80 -5.51 -6.10
CA LEU A 76 19.83 -5.17 -4.68
C LEU A 76 21.23 -4.71 -4.25
N LEU A 77 22.29 -5.37 -4.74
CA LEU A 77 23.66 -4.96 -4.45
C LEU A 77 23.97 -3.56 -5.01
N PHE A 78 23.60 -3.30 -6.27
CA PHE A 78 23.75 -1.98 -6.88
C PHE A 78 22.96 -0.90 -6.12
N TRP A 79 21.72 -1.22 -5.74
CA TRP A 79 20.87 -0.33 -4.97
C TRP A 79 21.44 -0.03 -3.57
N ALA A 80 22.02 -1.02 -2.89
CA ALA A 80 22.64 -0.81 -1.57
C ALA A 80 23.85 0.13 -1.65
N LEU A 81 24.66 0.03 -2.72
CA LEU A 81 25.77 0.95 -2.97
C LEU A 81 25.25 2.38 -3.25
N LEU A 82 24.23 2.51 -4.10
CA LEU A 82 23.60 3.81 -4.37
C LEU A 82 23.00 4.43 -3.10
N LEU A 83 22.35 3.63 -2.25
CA LEU A 83 21.80 4.11 -0.99
C LEU A 83 22.91 4.60 -0.06
N GLY A 84 24.03 3.87 0.04
CA GLY A 84 25.20 4.29 0.80
C GLY A 84 25.81 5.59 0.27
N PHE A 85 25.94 5.73 -1.05
CA PHE A 85 26.41 6.95 -1.70
C PHE A 85 25.45 8.14 -1.50
N SER A 86 24.14 7.89 -1.56
CA SER A 86 23.11 8.90 -1.32
C SER A 86 23.15 9.42 0.12
N LEU A 87 23.33 8.53 1.10
CA LEU A 87 23.51 8.90 2.50
C LEU A 87 24.77 9.74 2.74
N TYR A 88 25.85 9.49 1.98
CA TYR A 88 27.07 10.27 2.06
C TYR A 88 26.92 11.66 1.41
N SER A 89 26.20 11.75 0.30
CA SER A 89 26.10 12.98 -0.51
C SER A 89 25.15 14.00 0.13
N GLU A 90 23.96 13.56 0.56
CA GLU A 90 22.95 14.42 1.17
C GLU A 90 22.38 13.77 2.45
N PRO A 91 23.16 13.71 3.55
CA PRO A 91 22.78 13.02 4.78
C PRO A 91 21.54 13.62 5.45
N VAL A 92 21.32 14.92 5.29
CA VAL A 92 20.14 15.62 5.86
C VAL A 92 18.86 15.16 5.19
N VAL A 93 18.84 15.12 3.86
CA VAL A 93 17.66 14.72 3.07
C VAL A 93 17.30 13.26 3.36
N CYS A 94 18.32 12.40 3.32
CA CYS A 94 18.19 10.98 3.57
C CYS A 94 17.76 10.70 5.02
N GLY A 95 18.35 11.40 5.99
CA GLY A 95 18.08 11.24 7.41
C GLY A 95 16.64 11.58 7.77
N VAL A 96 16.12 12.71 7.28
CA VAL A 96 14.71 13.09 7.50
C VAL A 96 13.77 12.06 6.87
N GLY A 97 14.05 11.60 5.64
CA GLY A 97 13.25 10.55 4.99
C GLY A 97 13.21 9.24 5.80
N LEU A 98 14.37 8.82 6.35
CA LEU A 98 14.46 7.66 7.23
C LEU A 98 13.70 7.86 8.54
N VAL A 99 13.80 9.03 9.18
CA VAL A 99 13.07 9.34 10.42
C VAL A 99 11.56 9.32 10.19
N ILE A 100 11.08 9.91 9.10
CA ILE A 100 9.65 9.88 8.74
C ILE A 100 9.20 8.45 8.51
N MET A 101 9.98 7.64 7.78
CA MET A 101 9.66 6.23 7.56
C MET A 101 9.63 5.43 8.87
N LEU A 102 10.61 5.64 9.74
CA LEU A 102 10.69 4.99 11.06
C LEU A 102 9.55 5.42 11.96
N THR A 103 9.06 6.67 11.86
CA THR A 103 7.88 7.17 12.61
C THR A 103 6.59 6.43 12.23
N GLY A 104 6.53 5.81 11.05
CA GLY A 104 5.43 4.91 10.70
C GLY A 104 5.32 3.68 11.61
N VAL A 105 6.45 3.19 12.15
CA VAL A 105 6.50 2.02 13.05
C VAL A 105 5.83 2.29 14.40
N PRO A 106 6.19 3.33 15.19
CA PRO A 106 5.51 3.64 16.43
C PRO A 106 4.04 3.99 16.20
N VAL A 107 3.70 4.68 15.10
CA VAL A 107 2.29 4.95 14.75
C VAL A 107 1.52 3.65 14.50
N TYR A 108 2.11 2.68 13.82
CA TYR A 108 1.49 1.35 13.62
C TYR A 108 1.29 0.62 14.95
N PHE A 109 2.31 0.59 15.82
CA PHE A 109 2.18 -0.02 17.15
C PHE A 109 1.10 0.68 17.99
N LEU A 110 1.06 2.02 18.00
CA LEU A 110 0.04 2.79 18.71
C LEU A 110 -1.37 2.54 18.17
N GLY A 111 -1.51 2.41 16.85
CA GLY A 111 -2.79 2.22 16.18
C GLY A 111 -3.36 0.81 16.30
N VAL A 112 -2.51 -0.20 16.08
CA VAL A 112 -2.92 -1.61 15.90
C VAL A 112 -2.64 -2.47 17.13
N TYR A 113 -1.49 -2.28 17.79
CA TYR A 113 -1.09 -3.11 18.92
C TYR A 113 -1.73 -2.63 20.24
N TRP A 114 -2.00 -1.33 20.36
CA TRP A 114 -2.65 -0.75 21.55
C TRP A 114 -4.17 -1.03 21.55
N LYS A 115 -4.56 -2.13 22.22
CA LYS A 115 -5.98 -2.53 22.36
C LYS A 115 -6.75 -1.70 23.39
N GLU A 116 -6.10 -1.22 24.44
CA GLU A 116 -6.70 -0.38 25.48
C GLU A 116 -6.56 1.11 25.12
N LYS A 117 -7.35 1.58 24.16
CA LYS A 117 -7.32 2.99 23.76
C LYS A 117 -8.03 3.85 24.83
N PRO A 118 -7.44 4.98 25.27
CA PRO A 118 -8.16 5.94 26.10
C PRO A 118 -9.36 6.50 25.33
N LYS A 119 -10.49 6.67 26.04
CA LYS A 119 -11.78 7.12 25.47
C LYS A 119 -11.64 8.37 24.59
N CYS A 120 -10.76 9.29 24.96
CA CYS A 120 -10.47 10.51 24.21
C CYS A 120 -10.00 10.29 22.76
N ILE A 121 -9.19 9.25 22.49
CA ILE A 121 -8.72 8.95 21.12
C ILE A 121 -9.86 8.31 20.31
N TYR A 122 -10.67 7.46 20.95
CA TYR A 122 -11.85 6.89 20.31
C TYR A 122 -12.86 7.98 19.96
N ASP A 123 -13.13 8.90 20.89
CA ASP A 123 -14.06 10.02 20.69
C ASP A 123 -13.55 11.00 19.63
N PHE A 124 -12.24 11.27 19.59
CA PHE A 124 -11.63 12.08 18.52
C PHE A 124 -11.74 11.40 17.16
N ILE A 125 -11.41 10.11 17.06
CA ILE A 125 -11.54 9.35 15.81
C ILE A 125 -13.01 9.26 15.39
N ALA A 126 -13.93 9.04 16.33
CA ALA A 126 -15.36 8.99 16.08
C ALA A 126 -15.90 10.35 15.64
N CYS A 127 -15.42 11.45 16.23
CA CYS A 127 -15.76 12.81 15.83
C CYS A 127 -15.21 13.13 14.44
N ALA A 128 -13.93 12.85 14.18
CA ALA A 128 -13.30 13.02 12.87
C ALA A 128 -14.01 12.18 11.79
N THR A 129 -14.40 10.95 12.13
CA THR A 129 -15.20 10.07 11.25
C THR A 129 -16.60 10.64 11.02
N SER A 130 -17.25 11.17 12.06
CA SER A 130 -18.59 11.78 11.98
C SER A 130 -18.59 13.07 11.17
N VAL A 131 -17.57 13.91 11.34
CA VAL A 131 -17.35 15.12 10.54
C VAL A 131 -17.05 14.72 9.10
N GLY A 132 -16.19 13.75 8.86
CA GLY A 132 -15.90 13.23 7.51
C GLY A 132 -17.14 12.65 6.82
N GLN A 133 -17.96 11.89 7.54
CA GLN A 133 -19.21 11.31 7.03
C GLN A 133 -20.26 12.38 6.71
N LYS A 134 -20.45 13.37 7.60
CA LYS A 134 -21.39 14.48 7.39
C LYS A 134 -20.93 15.44 6.29
N LEU A 135 -19.64 15.77 6.25
CA LEU A 135 -19.07 16.73 5.31
C LEU A 135 -18.95 16.16 3.89
N CYS A 136 -18.78 14.84 3.75
CA CYS A 136 -18.65 14.19 2.44
C CYS A 136 -19.89 13.39 2.00
N TYR A 137 -20.95 13.28 2.83
CA TYR A 137 -22.14 12.44 2.58
C TYR A 137 -21.75 11.02 2.11
N VAL A 138 -20.79 10.42 2.82
CA VAL A 138 -20.20 9.14 2.42
C VAL A 138 -20.73 8.00 3.29
N VAL A 139 -21.27 6.99 2.63
CA VAL A 139 -21.71 5.73 3.23
C VAL A 139 -20.62 4.66 3.03
N PHE A 140 -20.51 3.72 3.98
CA PHE A 140 -19.64 2.56 3.79
C PHE A 140 -20.17 1.70 2.63
N PRO A 141 -19.33 1.33 1.65
CA PRO A 141 -19.76 0.40 0.61
C PRO A 141 -20.21 -0.90 1.28
N GLN A 142 -21.44 -1.33 0.97
CA GLN A 142 -21.88 -2.68 1.32
C GLN A 142 -21.07 -3.64 0.45
N ILE A 143 -20.39 -4.59 1.06
CA ILE A 143 -19.80 -5.71 0.34
C ILE A 143 -20.99 -6.62 0.03
N ASP A 144 -21.45 -6.65 -1.23
CA ASP A 144 -22.55 -7.53 -1.61
C ASP A 144 -22.13 -8.99 -1.34
N PRO A 145 -22.92 -9.79 -0.61
CA PRO A 145 -22.60 -11.18 -0.30
C PRO A 145 -22.59 -12.12 -1.53
N THR A 146 -22.96 -11.61 -2.72
CA THR A 146 -23.09 -12.35 -3.97
C THR A 146 -21.79 -12.57 -4.74
N GLU A 147 -20.63 -12.35 -4.11
CA GLU A 147 -19.32 -12.77 -4.65
C GLU A 147 -18.67 -13.84 -3.76
N THR A 148 -19.52 -14.58 -3.04
CA THR A 148 -19.19 -15.91 -2.50
C THR A 148 -19.74 -16.96 -3.46
N ASP A 149 -19.49 -16.81 -4.76
CA ASP A 149 -19.70 -17.93 -5.69
C ASP A 149 -18.59 -18.94 -5.42
N ASP A 150 -19.02 -20.00 -4.76
CA ASP A 150 -18.31 -21.23 -4.48
C ASP A 150 -17.32 -21.60 -5.61
N PRO A 151 -16.08 -21.98 -5.30
CA PRO A 151 -15.17 -22.60 -6.27
C PRO A 151 -15.68 -23.91 -6.90
N SER A 152 -16.88 -24.40 -6.54
CA SER A 152 -17.43 -25.68 -7.03
C SER A 152 -18.19 -25.59 -8.35
N GLU A 153 -18.49 -24.41 -8.90
CA GLU A 153 -19.30 -24.31 -10.13
C GLU A 153 -18.51 -24.54 -11.44
N TRP A 154 -17.16 -24.53 -11.38
CA TRP A 154 -16.31 -24.81 -12.54
C TRP A 154 -16.18 -26.31 -12.87
N THR A 155 -16.56 -27.20 -11.94
CA THR A 155 -16.43 -28.65 -12.16
C THR A 155 -17.60 -29.24 -12.95
N ASP A 156 -18.83 -28.72 -12.82
CA ASP A 156 -19.98 -29.33 -13.50
C ASP A 156 -20.17 -28.84 -14.95
N GLN A 157 -19.86 -27.57 -15.24
CA GLN A 157 -20.04 -27.01 -16.58
C GLN A 157 -19.05 -27.56 -17.62
N SER A 158 -17.97 -28.20 -17.17
CA SER A 158 -17.01 -28.91 -18.04
C SER A 158 -17.51 -30.31 -18.42
N SER A 159 -18.27 -30.96 -17.54
CA SER A 159 -18.80 -32.31 -17.77
C SER A 159 -19.98 -32.28 -18.75
N ASP A 160 -20.90 -31.31 -18.63
CA ASP A 160 -22.05 -31.16 -19.54
C ASP A 160 -21.65 -30.72 -20.95
N ARG A 161 -20.55 -29.99 -21.10
CA ARG A 161 -20.06 -29.60 -22.43
C ARG A 161 -19.45 -30.78 -23.18
N SER A 162 -18.90 -31.77 -22.47
CA SER A 162 -18.29 -32.96 -23.05
C SER A 162 -19.31 -34.00 -23.55
N SER A 163 -20.47 -34.11 -22.89
CA SER A 163 -21.57 -35.00 -23.33
C SER A 163 -22.28 -34.47 -24.58
N PHE A 164 -22.35 -33.14 -24.74
CA PHE A 164 -22.97 -32.51 -25.92
C PHE A 164 -22.15 -32.70 -27.21
N PHE A 165 -20.82 -32.78 -27.12
CA PHE A 165 -19.94 -33.04 -28.28
C PHE A 165 -19.78 -34.53 -28.62
N ALA A 166 -20.15 -35.45 -27.73
CA ALA A 166 -20.05 -36.89 -27.97
C ALA A 166 -21.26 -37.48 -28.74
N ASN A 167 -22.32 -36.69 -28.96
CA ASN A 167 -23.59 -37.14 -29.52
C ASN A 167 -24.02 -36.36 -30.78
N SER A 168 -23.07 -35.73 -31.49
CA SER A 168 -23.27 -35.09 -32.80
C SER A 168 -22.29 -35.61 -33.83
#